data_AF-K1T8M3-F1
#
_entry.id   AF-K1T8M3-F1
#
_cell.length_a   1.000
_cell.length_b   1.000
_cell.length_c   1.000
_cell.angle_alpha   90.00
_cell.angle_beta   90.00
_cell.angle_gamma   90.00
#
_symmetry.space_group_name_H-M   'P 1'
#
loop_
_entity.id
_entity.type
_entity.pdbx_description
1 polymer ?
#
loop_
_entity_poly.entity_id
_entity_poly.type
_entity_poly.pdbx_seq_one_letter_code
_entity_poly.pdbx_strand_id
1 'polypeptide(L)'
;DKILVKKGKYEGSIVPIIKKAKDAGIIIQEVERAKLDQIAEGENHQGVIAYVSAYDYVSVKDILDKAREKNEPPFIIICDKITDPHNLGAILRTANCVGAHGVIIPKRNSSGS
;
A
#
# COMPACT_ATOMS: atom_id res chain seq x y z
N ASP A 1 -10.39 5.01 -1.04
CA ASP A 1 -9.11 5.73 -1.20
C ASP A 1 -9.29 7.16 -1.68
N LYS A 2 -8.33 8.02 -1.35
CA LYS A 2 -8.27 9.42 -1.81
C LYS A 2 -6.83 9.87 -1.95
N ILE A 3 -6.54 10.67 -2.97
CA ILE A 3 -5.24 11.31 -3.18
C ILE A 3 -5.37 12.82 -2.99
N LEU A 4 -4.49 13.40 -2.19
CA LEU A 4 -4.24 14.83 -2.14
C LEU A 4 -3.08 15.19 -3.04
N VAL A 5 -3.25 16.23 -3.86
CA VAL A 5 -2.21 16.68 -4.80
C VAL A 5 -1.99 18.17 -4.61
N LYS A 6 -0.72 18.61 -4.63
CA LYS A 6 -0.38 20.04 -4.57
C LYS A 6 -1.04 20.78 -5.74
N LYS A 7 -1.75 21.86 -5.47
CA LYS A 7 -2.32 22.74 -6.50
C LYS A 7 -1.23 23.30 -7.42
N GLY A 8 -1.54 23.41 -8.71
CA GLY A 8 -0.66 24.03 -9.72
C GLY A 8 -0.37 23.11 -10.91
N LYS A 9 0.65 23.46 -11.70
CA LYS A 9 1.08 22.63 -12.82
C LYS A 9 1.74 21.34 -12.34
N TYR A 10 1.35 20.24 -12.98
CA TYR A 10 1.88 18.91 -12.74
C TYR A 10 2.98 18.60 -13.73
N GLU A 11 4.16 18.22 -13.23
CA GLU A 11 5.31 17.85 -14.05
C GLU A 11 5.95 16.58 -13.50
N GLY A 12 6.60 15.80 -14.36
CA GLY A 12 7.31 14.59 -13.97
C GLY A 12 6.40 13.44 -13.53
N SER A 13 6.83 12.71 -12.49
CA SER A 13 6.20 11.46 -12.01
C SER A 13 4.79 11.63 -11.46
N ILE A 14 4.35 12.84 -11.12
CA ILE A 14 3.01 13.10 -10.57
C ILE A 14 1.91 12.95 -11.63
N VAL A 15 2.22 13.27 -12.90
CA VAL A 15 1.26 13.17 -14.02
C VAL A 15 0.76 11.74 -14.22
N PRO A 16 1.62 10.71 -14.35
CA PRO A 16 1.14 9.33 -14.47
C PRO A 16 0.46 8.82 -13.20
N ILE A 17 0.81 9.32 -12.00
CA ILE A 17 0.12 8.97 -10.74
C ILE A 17 -1.34 9.45 -10.78
N ILE A 18 -1.55 10.72 -11.13
CA ILE A 18 -2.89 11.32 -11.25
C ILE A 18 -3.71 10.56 -12.31
N LYS A 19 -3.09 10.22 -13.45
CA LYS A 19 -3.76 9.45 -14.51
C LYS A 19 -4.23 8.09 -13.99
N LYS A 20 -3.33 7.29 -13.39
CA LYS A 20 -3.68 5.98 -12.82
C LYS A 20 -4.76 6.08 -11.75
N ALA A 21 -4.71 7.10 -10.91
CA ALA A 21 -5.71 7.31 -9.87
C ALA A 21 -7.10 7.63 -10.46
N LYS A 22 -7.16 8.44 -11.53
CA LYS A 22 -8.40 8.69 -12.27
C LYS A 22 -8.92 7.40 -12.92
N ASP A 23 -8.04 6.64 -13.56
CA ASP A 23 -8.40 5.36 -14.21
C ASP A 23 -8.94 4.34 -13.18
N ALA A 24 -8.47 4.42 -11.93
CA ALA A 24 -8.94 3.60 -10.81
C ALA A 24 -10.16 4.19 -10.07
N GLY A 25 -10.73 5.32 -10.51
CA GLY A 25 -11.88 5.96 -9.86
C GLY A 25 -11.58 6.57 -8.49
N ILE A 26 -10.31 6.82 -8.16
CA ILE A 26 -9.89 7.37 -6.86
C ILE A 26 -10.16 8.87 -6.83
N ILE A 27 -10.69 9.36 -5.71
CA ILE A 27 -10.95 10.80 -5.51
C ILE A 27 -9.61 11.55 -5.46
N ILE A 28 -9.47 12.56 -6.32
CA ILE A 28 -8.32 13.45 -6.35
C ILE A 28 -8.76 14.82 -5.82
N GLN A 29 -8.12 15.28 -4.75
CA GLN A 29 -8.34 16.61 -4.20
C GLN A 29 -7.06 17.45 -4.31
N GLU A 30 -7.18 18.61 -4.93
CA GLU A 30 -6.10 19.60 -4.94
C GLU A 30 -6.05 20.37 -3.61
N VAL A 31 -4.84 20.55 -3.07
CA VAL A 31 -4.59 21.26 -1.81
C VAL A 31 -3.35 22.14 -1.90
N GLU A 32 -3.24 23.13 -1.03
CA GLU A 32 -2.02 23.94 -0.91
C GLU A 32 -0.86 23.11 -0.35
N ARG A 33 0.38 23.47 -0.74
CA ARG A 33 1.59 22.75 -0.30
C ARG A 33 1.68 22.64 1.22
N ALA A 34 1.39 23.75 1.93
CA ALA A 34 1.41 23.81 3.38
C ALA A 34 0.49 22.75 4.04
N LYS A 35 -0.61 22.36 3.37
CA LYS A 35 -1.49 21.31 3.88
C LYS A 35 -0.81 19.94 3.80
N LEU A 36 -0.07 19.68 2.73
CA LEU A 36 0.69 18.44 2.57
C LEU A 36 1.85 18.40 3.56
N ASP A 37 2.58 19.52 3.73
CA ASP A 37 3.67 19.64 4.70
C ASP A 37 3.17 19.33 6.13
N GLN A 38 1.99 19.86 6.49
CA GLN A 38 1.35 19.58 7.79
C GLN A 38 1.02 18.09 7.98
N ILE A 39 0.53 17.42 6.93
CA ILE A 39 0.13 16.00 6.99
C ILE A 39 1.35 15.08 6.99
N ALA A 40 2.42 15.46 6.30
CA ALA A 40 3.61 14.64 6.17
C ALA A 40 4.50 14.65 7.42
N GLU A 41 4.20 15.48 8.43
CA GLU A 41 4.92 15.54 9.71
C GLU A 41 6.47 15.66 9.57
N GLY A 42 6.93 16.34 8.51
CA GLY A 42 8.36 16.51 8.21
C GLY A 42 8.92 15.57 7.14
N GLU A 43 8.15 14.56 6.71
CA GLU A 43 8.53 13.66 5.62
C GLU A 43 8.36 14.31 4.23
N ASN A 44 9.15 13.86 3.26
CA ASN A 44 9.08 14.40 1.91
C ASN A 44 7.89 13.83 1.13
N HIS A 45 6.82 14.63 1.00
CA HIS A 45 5.60 14.25 0.29
C HIS A 45 5.65 14.42 -1.25
N GLN A 46 6.68 15.07 -1.81
CA GLN A 46 6.84 15.27 -3.27
C GLN A 46 5.60 15.80 -4.02
N GLY A 47 4.76 16.58 -3.34
CA GLY A 47 3.52 17.14 -3.90
C GLY A 47 2.31 16.21 -3.95
N VAL A 48 2.36 15.00 -3.37
CA VAL A 48 1.25 14.04 -3.37
C VAL A 48 1.18 13.23 -2.06
N ILE A 49 -0.02 13.03 -1.53
CA ILE A 49 -0.27 12.14 -0.38
C ILE A 49 -1.47 11.24 -0.70
N ALA A 50 -1.38 9.96 -0.40
CA ALA A 50 -2.48 9.01 -0.56
C ALA A 50 -3.03 8.58 0.80
N TYR A 51 -4.34 8.71 0.97
CA TYR A 51 -5.10 8.04 2.01
C TYR A 51 -5.64 6.74 1.45
N VAL A 52 -5.03 5.65 1.89
CA VAL A 52 -5.46 4.29 1.55
C VAL A 52 -6.31 3.78 2.70
N SER A 53 -7.48 3.21 2.40
CA SER A 53 -8.15 2.37 3.40
C SER A 53 -7.19 1.29 3.87
N ALA A 54 -7.24 0.91 5.15
CA ALA A 54 -6.50 -0.24 5.62
C ALA A 54 -6.80 -1.41 4.68
N TYR A 55 -5.75 -2.04 4.13
CA TYR A 55 -5.92 -3.21 3.28
C TYR A 55 -6.82 -4.21 4.00
N ASP A 56 -7.88 -4.67 3.33
CA ASP A 56 -8.66 -5.77 3.85
C ASP A 56 -7.75 -6.99 3.95
N TYR A 57 -7.48 -7.40 5.19
CA TYR A 57 -6.78 -8.65 5.44
C TYR A 57 -7.65 -9.77 4.89
N VAL A 58 -7.07 -10.58 4.01
CA VAL A 58 -7.72 -11.79 3.52
C VAL A 58 -7.48 -12.92 4.50
N SER A 59 -8.40 -13.87 4.55
CA SER A 59 -8.24 -15.06 5.37
C SER A 59 -7.21 -16.01 4.77
N VAL A 60 -6.67 -16.92 5.58
CA VAL A 60 -5.80 -18.01 5.08
C VAL A 60 -6.54 -18.86 4.05
N LYS A 61 -7.86 -19.04 4.20
CA LYS A 61 -8.69 -19.76 3.24
C LYS A 61 -8.64 -19.11 1.85
N ASP A 62 -8.73 -17.78 1.78
CA ASP A 62 -8.67 -17.05 0.50
C ASP A 62 -7.32 -17.23 -0.21
N ILE A 63 -6.23 -17.31 0.56
CA ILE A 63 -4.88 -17.59 0.02
C ILE A 63 -4.81 -19.00 -0.59
N LEU A 64 -5.39 -19.98 0.10
CA LEU A 64 -5.42 -21.37 -0.36
C LEU A 64 -6.33 -21.54 -1.58
N ASP A 65 -7.48 -20.86 -1.59
CA ASP A 65 -8.41 -20.89 -2.72
C ASP A 65 -7.75 -20.28 -3.97
N LYS A 66 -6.97 -19.21 -3.84
CA LYS A 66 -6.18 -18.66 -4.96
C LYS A 66 -5.19 -19.66 -5.55
N ALA A 67 -4.51 -20.45 -4.71
CA ALA A 67 -3.60 -21.49 -5.19
C ALA A 67 -4.37 -22.59 -5.94
N ARG A 68 -5.52 -23.00 -5.41
CA ARG A 68 -6.40 -23.98 -6.06
C ARG A 68 -6.94 -23.48 -7.40
N GLU A 69 -7.40 -22.25 -7.49
CA GLU A 69 -7.89 -21.63 -8.74
C GLU A 69 -6.83 -21.63 -9.84
N LYS A 70 -5.56 -21.48 -9.46
CA LYS A 70 -4.42 -21.53 -10.39
C LYS A 70 -3.90 -22.94 -10.68
N ASN A 71 -4.45 -23.97 -10.03
CA ASN A 71 -3.89 -25.33 -10.02
C ASN A 71 -2.40 -25.37 -9.61
N GLU A 72 -2.01 -24.50 -8.68
CA GLU A 72 -0.65 -24.40 -8.15
C GLU A 72 -0.57 -24.93 -6.71
N PRO A 73 0.55 -25.52 -6.28
CA PRO A 73 0.75 -25.79 -4.86
C PRO A 73 0.77 -24.47 -4.07
N PRO A 74 0.12 -24.39 -2.88
CA PRO A 74 0.15 -23.18 -2.08
C PRO A 74 1.57 -22.74 -1.73
N PHE A 75 1.93 -21.54 -2.18
CA PHE A 75 3.18 -20.87 -1.82
C PHE A 75 2.88 -19.65 -0.96
N ILE A 76 3.19 -19.73 0.33
CA ILE A 76 2.83 -18.71 1.33
C ILE A 76 4.10 -18.27 2.06
N ILE A 77 4.25 -16.97 2.25
CA ILE A 77 5.35 -16.39 3.04
C ILE A 77 4.80 -16.01 4.41
N ILE A 78 5.49 -16.40 5.47
CA ILE A 78 5.15 -16.03 6.83
C ILE A 78 6.20 -15.06 7.34
N CYS A 79 5.78 -13.87 7.76
CA CYS A 79 6.68 -12.85 8.25
C CYS A 79 6.60 -12.79 9.77
N ASP A 80 7.60 -13.30 10.47
CA ASP A 80 7.71 -13.11 11.92
C ASP A 80 8.40 -11.77 12.24
N LYS A 81 7.88 -11.03 13.24
CA LYS A 81 8.47 -9.79 13.80
C LYS A 81 8.77 -8.65 12.79
N ILE A 82 7.85 -8.32 11.87
CA ILE A 82 7.97 -7.05 11.14
C ILE A 82 7.65 -5.89 12.09
N THR A 83 8.67 -5.11 12.47
CA THR A 83 8.55 -3.91 13.30
C THR A 83 8.43 -2.62 12.49
N ASP A 84 8.85 -2.62 11.23
CA ASP A 84 8.94 -1.43 10.38
C ASP A 84 7.99 -1.52 9.15
N PRO A 85 7.03 -0.59 9.00
CA PRO A 85 6.18 -0.48 7.82
C PRO A 85 6.94 -0.33 6.50
N HIS A 86 8.14 0.27 6.50
CA HIS A 86 8.94 0.40 5.29
C HIS A 86 9.38 -0.95 4.72
N ASN A 87 9.68 -1.92 5.58
CA ASN A 87 10.08 -3.27 5.16
C ASN A 87 8.91 -4.08 4.60
N LEU A 88 7.69 -3.82 5.08
CA LEU A 88 6.51 -4.54 4.63
C LEU A 88 6.25 -4.36 3.13
N GLY A 89 6.38 -3.14 2.62
CA GLY A 89 6.20 -2.86 1.19
C GLY A 89 7.19 -3.63 0.31
N ALA A 90 8.47 -3.68 0.72
CA ALA A 90 9.50 -4.44 0.01
C ALA A 90 9.23 -5.95 0.04
N ILE A 91 8.80 -6.49 1.19
CA ILE A 91 8.44 -7.90 1.34
C ILE A 91 7.26 -8.26 0.45
N LEU A 92 6.19 -7.46 0.44
CA LEU A 92 5.02 -7.70 -0.42
C LEU A 92 5.38 -7.66 -1.91
N ARG A 93 6.27 -6.75 -2.30
CA ARG A 93 6.77 -6.69 -3.68
C ARG A 93 7.55 -7.95 -4.04
N THR A 94 8.46 -8.40 -3.18
CA THR A 94 9.22 -9.62 -3.39
C THR A 94 8.30 -10.84 -3.44
N ALA A 95 7.35 -10.95 -2.50
CA ALA A 95 6.34 -12.01 -2.46
C ALA A 95 5.58 -12.11 -3.79
N ASN A 96 5.12 -10.98 -4.33
CA ASN A 96 4.46 -10.93 -5.62
C ASN A 96 5.40 -11.35 -6.77
N CYS A 97 6.66 -10.89 -6.76
CA CYS A 97 7.65 -11.25 -7.79
C CYS A 97 8.01 -12.74 -7.81
N VAL A 98 8.03 -13.42 -6.67
CA VAL A 98 8.33 -14.85 -6.57
C VAL A 98 7.10 -15.74 -6.77
N GLY A 99 5.91 -15.15 -6.98
CA GLY A 99 4.67 -15.91 -7.18
C GLY A 99 4.04 -16.44 -5.89
N ALA A 100 4.32 -15.83 -4.74
CA ALA A 100 3.63 -16.19 -3.51
C ALA A 100 2.13 -15.85 -3.62
N HIS A 101 1.29 -16.77 -3.14
CA HIS A 101 -0.17 -16.65 -3.13
C HIS A 101 -0.67 -15.73 -2.01
N GLY A 102 0.13 -15.58 -0.95
CA GLY A 102 -0.19 -14.70 0.16
C GLY A 102 0.97 -14.55 1.14
N VAL A 103 0.86 -13.51 1.96
CA VAL A 103 1.79 -13.20 3.05
C VAL A 103 1.00 -13.18 4.36
N ILE A 104 1.43 -13.98 5.34
CA ILE A 104 0.84 -13.99 6.67
C ILE A 104 1.69 -13.10 7.58
N ILE A 105 1.05 -12.09 8.13
CA ILE A 105 1.66 -11.14 9.07
C ILE A 105 0.98 -11.35 10.43
N PRO A 106 1.73 -11.66 11.50
CA PRO A 106 1.16 -11.79 12.83
C PRO A 106 0.54 -10.47 13.25
N LYS A 107 -0.68 -10.53 13.78
CA LYS A 107 -1.34 -9.38 14.36
C LYS A 107 -0.46 -8.87 15.50
N ARG A 108 -0.23 -7.55 15.56
CA ARG A 108 0.56 -6.94 16.62
C ARG A 108 -0.11 -7.25 17.96
N ASN A 109 0.39 -8.24 18.71
CA ASN A 109 0.11 -8.31 20.13
C ASN A 109 0.88 -7.16 20.76
N SER A 110 0.17 -6.08 21.05
CA SER A 110 0.60 -5.12 22.06
C SER A 110 0.51 -5.82 23.42
N SER A 111 1.45 -6.74 23.67
CA SER A 111 1.76 -7.18 25.02
C SER A 111 2.41 -5.99 25.72
N GLY A 112 1.73 -5.48 26.74
CA GLY A 112 1.98 -4.16 27.31
C GLY A 112 3.26 -4.00 28.11
N SER A 113 3.67 -2.75 28.28
CA SER A 113 3.71 -1.99 29.55
C SER A 113 4.00 -0.54 29.20
#